data_AF-A0A2A4UJR7-F1
#
_entry.id   AF-A0A2A4UJR7-F1
#
_cell.length_a   1.000
_cell.length_b   1.000
_cell.length_c   1.000
_cell.angle_alpha   90.00
_cell.angle_beta   90.00
_cell.angle_gamma   90.00
#
_symmetry.space_group_name_H-M   'P 1'
#
loop_
_entity.id
_entity.type
_entity.pdbx_description
1 polymer ?
#
loop_
_entity_poly.entity_id
_entity_poly.type
_entity_poly.pdbx_seq_one_letter_code
_entity_poly.pdbx_strand_id
1 'polypeptide(L)'
;MMVGVEFKSIKDGTALSRLYYKLATNPSNTRLIESGRFPSRWKVRMLRRAADRNHIGAMSELGWLLLYHGATRTDKRKGMEYIRLAARRDDPEAQFQMGRIYHCGIELYPKDPKQAIHWFTLAAEQSHTAAAEFLAKAYAEGQLGLEEDQKAAKIWRAVAEADNSEQVTDAAAI
;
A
#
# COMPACT_ATOMS: atom_id res chain seq x y z
N MET A 1 11.03 12.67 -43.01
CA MET A 1 10.65 13.72 -42.04
C MET A 1 9.54 13.16 -41.17
N MET A 2 9.84 12.78 -39.93
CA MET A 2 8.82 12.32 -38.98
C MET A 2 8.33 13.50 -38.17
N VAL A 3 7.01 13.58 -38.06
CA VAL A 3 6.22 14.67 -37.50
C VAL A 3 6.65 14.99 -36.07
N GLY A 4 6.94 16.26 -35.83
CA GLY A 4 7.21 16.79 -34.51
C GLY A 4 5.98 16.68 -33.64
N VAL A 5 6.07 15.88 -32.59
CA VAL A 5 5.12 15.93 -31.49
C VAL A 5 5.47 17.19 -30.70
N GLU A 6 4.67 18.23 -30.88
CA GLU A 6 4.70 19.42 -30.04
C GLU A 6 4.45 19.00 -28.58
N PHE A 7 5.51 19.05 -27.76
CA PHE A 7 5.41 18.99 -26.31
C PHE A 7 4.74 20.27 -25.81
N LYS A 8 3.41 20.31 -25.92
CA LYS A 8 2.59 21.34 -25.30
C LYS A 8 2.67 21.15 -23.78
N SER A 9 3.55 21.94 -23.16
CA SER A 9 3.56 22.31 -21.74
C SER A 9 2.99 21.24 -20.78
N ILE A 10 3.78 20.19 -20.53
CA ILE A 10 3.60 19.28 -19.40
C ILE A 10 3.76 20.11 -18.12
N LYS A 11 2.64 20.54 -17.53
CA LYS A 11 2.57 20.97 -16.12
C LYS A 11 2.60 19.74 -15.20
N ASP A 12 3.10 18.60 -15.67
CA ASP A 12 2.67 17.29 -15.18
C ASP A 12 3.67 16.70 -14.20
N GLY A 13 3.59 17.19 -12.95
CA GLY A 13 4.07 16.41 -11.81
C GLY A 13 3.51 14.98 -11.84
N THR A 14 2.27 14.82 -12.30
CA THR A 14 1.51 13.55 -12.35
C THR A 14 1.98 12.56 -13.42
N ALA A 15 2.49 13.00 -14.57
CA ALA A 15 2.98 12.09 -15.62
C ALA A 15 4.37 11.55 -15.27
N LEU A 16 5.25 12.44 -14.80
CA LEU A 16 6.58 12.06 -14.32
C LEU A 16 6.51 11.16 -13.09
N SER A 17 5.57 11.42 -12.17
CA SER A 17 5.42 10.60 -10.97
C SER A 17 5.00 9.17 -11.30
N ARG A 18 4.06 8.99 -12.24
CA ARG A 18 3.66 7.67 -12.78
C ARG A 18 4.81 6.97 -13.50
N LEU A 19 5.61 7.69 -14.29
CA LEU A 19 6.79 7.12 -14.95
C LEU A 19 7.81 6.60 -13.92
N TYR A 20 8.13 7.40 -12.91
CA TYR A 20 9.06 6.98 -11.86
C TYR A 20 8.55 5.78 -11.06
N TYR A 21 7.25 5.76 -10.76
CA TYR A 21 6.64 4.61 -10.11
C TYR A 21 6.73 3.35 -10.97
N LYS A 22 6.33 3.43 -12.25
CA LYS A 22 6.43 2.30 -13.21
C LYS A 22 7.87 1.81 -13.38
N LEU A 23 8.85 2.70 -13.37
CA LEU A 23 10.26 2.32 -13.39
C LEU A 23 10.63 1.53 -12.13
N ALA A 24 10.23 2.01 -10.94
CA ALA A 24 10.52 1.39 -9.66
C ALA A 24 9.93 -0.02 -9.48
N THR A 25 8.76 -0.26 -10.08
CA THR A 25 8.01 -1.53 -9.97
C THR A 25 8.24 -2.48 -11.15
N ASN A 26 9.04 -2.10 -12.15
CA ASN A 26 9.30 -2.93 -13.32
C ASN A 26 10.10 -4.22 -12.97
N PRO A 27 9.56 -5.42 -13.24
CA PRO A 27 10.19 -6.72 -12.99
C PRO A 27 11.62 -6.86 -13.51
N SER A 28 11.90 -6.28 -14.68
CA SER A 28 13.22 -6.32 -15.33
C SER A 28 14.24 -5.45 -14.61
N ASN A 29 13.80 -4.33 -14.01
CA ASN A 29 14.65 -3.48 -13.18
C ASN A 29 14.82 -4.06 -11.76
N THR A 30 13.94 -4.98 -11.37
CA THR A 30 14.05 -5.76 -10.13
C THR A 30 14.88 -7.05 -10.27
N ARG A 31 15.34 -7.47 -11.47
CA ARG A 31 16.31 -8.59 -11.60
C ARG A 31 17.69 -8.32 -10.99
N LEU A 32 18.00 -7.07 -10.64
CA LEU A 32 19.16 -6.72 -9.81
C LEU A 32 18.95 -7.01 -8.31
N ILE A 33 17.82 -7.62 -7.91
CA ILE A 33 17.42 -7.89 -6.52
C ILE A 33 17.77 -9.33 -6.07
N GLU A 34 18.08 -10.23 -7.00
CA GLU A 34 18.38 -11.65 -6.70
C GLU A 34 19.70 -11.87 -5.94
N SER A 35 20.51 -10.83 -5.67
CA SER A 35 21.72 -10.94 -4.83
C SER A 35 21.48 -10.70 -3.33
N GLY A 36 20.22 -10.61 -2.90
CA GLY A 36 19.84 -10.97 -1.52
C GLY A 36 20.08 -9.92 -0.43
N ARG A 37 20.34 -8.64 -0.74
CA ARG A 37 20.37 -7.59 0.29
C ARG A 37 19.79 -6.27 -0.23
N PHE A 38 18.72 -5.82 0.43
CA PHE A 38 18.11 -4.49 0.31
C PHE A 38 17.36 -4.23 -1.02
N PRO A 39 16.19 -3.56 -1.00
CA PRO A 39 15.62 -3.01 -2.23
C PRO A 39 16.65 -2.06 -2.86
N SER A 40 16.91 -2.19 -4.16
CA SER A 40 18.02 -1.46 -4.79
C SER A 40 17.98 0.03 -4.46
N ARG A 41 19.15 0.66 -4.22
CA ARG A 41 19.27 2.13 -4.04
C ARG A 41 18.54 2.90 -5.14
N TRP A 42 18.47 2.29 -6.32
CA TRP A 42 17.73 2.78 -7.47
C TRP A 42 16.21 2.79 -7.23
N LYS A 43 15.61 1.69 -6.74
CA LYS A 43 14.17 1.62 -6.42
C LYS A 43 13.78 2.71 -5.41
N VAL A 44 14.53 2.82 -4.31
CA VAL A 44 14.30 3.87 -3.30
C VAL A 44 14.36 5.27 -3.90
N ARG A 45 15.32 5.51 -4.80
CA ARG A 45 15.46 6.80 -5.50
C ARG A 45 14.28 7.08 -6.42
N MET A 46 13.80 6.10 -7.18
CA MET A 46 12.67 6.27 -8.09
C MET A 46 11.36 6.49 -7.31
N LEU A 47 11.10 5.69 -6.29
CA LEU A 47 9.95 5.86 -5.41
C LEU A 47 9.96 7.24 -4.74
N ARG A 48 11.12 7.72 -4.28
CA ARG A 48 11.25 9.08 -3.73
C ARG A 48 10.88 10.15 -4.75
N ARG A 49 11.40 10.06 -5.98
CA ARG A 49 11.05 11.02 -7.04
C ARG A 49 9.56 11.04 -7.40
N ALA A 50 8.90 9.88 -7.30
CA ALA A 50 7.46 9.76 -7.49
C ALA A 50 6.67 10.34 -6.30
N ALA A 51 7.07 9.98 -5.07
CA ALA A 51 6.46 10.46 -3.83
C ALA A 51 6.59 11.99 -3.67
N ASP A 52 7.75 12.57 -3.98
CA ASP A 52 7.97 14.03 -3.98
C ASP A 52 7.08 14.77 -4.98
N ARG A 53 6.47 14.04 -5.92
CA ARG A 53 5.49 14.53 -6.91
C ARG A 53 4.07 14.06 -6.61
N ASN A 54 3.77 13.76 -5.35
CA ASN A 54 2.44 13.36 -4.87
C ASN A 54 1.90 12.04 -5.44
N HIS A 55 2.76 11.11 -5.90
CA HIS A 55 2.29 9.78 -6.28
C HIS A 55 1.97 8.96 -5.03
N ILE A 56 0.68 8.71 -4.82
CA ILE A 56 0.14 8.11 -3.59
C ILE A 56 0.71 6.70 -3.38
N GLY A 57 0.55 5.78 -4.34
CA GLY A 57 1.10 4.42 -4.21
C GLY A 57 2.64 4.38 -4.05
N ALA A 58 3.35 5.43 -4.48
CA ALA A 58 4.80 5.50 -4.28
C ALA A 58 5.14 5.96 -2.85
N MET A 59 4.30 6.81 -2.24
CA MET A 59 4.40 7.14 -0.82
C MET A 59 4.16 5.89 0.02
N SER A 60 3.13 5.10 -0.28
CA SER A 60 2.81 3.85 0.43
C SER A 60 4.00 2.88 0.36
N GLU A 61 4.50 2.61 -0.84
CA GLU A 61 5.60 1.65 -1.04
C GLU A 61 6.94 2.15 -0.48
N LEU A 62 7.27 3.43 -0.67
CA LEU A 62 8.46 4.03 -0.07
C LEU A 62 8.36 4.04 1.46
N GLY A 63 7.17 4.33 1.96
CA GLY A 63 6.86 4.39 3.38
C GLY A 63 7.11 3.06 4.06
N TRP A 64 6.53 1.99 3.49
CA TRP A 64 6.73 0.61 3.95
C TRP A 64 8.21 0.22 3.93
N LEU A 65 8.89 0.51 2.83
CA LEU A 65 10.30 0.19 2.65
C LEU A 65 11.18 0.89 3.69
N LEU A 66 10.98 2.18 3.92
CA LEU A 66 11.74 2.92 4.93
C LEU A 66 11.39 2.48 6.36
N LEU A 67 10.16 2.06 6.62
CA LEU A 67 9.73 1.61 7.96
C LEU A 67 10.41 0.30 8.37
N TYR A 68 10.48 -0.68 7.47
CA TYR A 68 11.01 -2.02 7.78
C TYR A 68 12.47 -2.22 7.37
N HIS A 69 12.95 -1.48 6.37
CA HIS A 69 14.31 -1.60 5.85
C HIS A 69 15.13 -0.31 5.99
N GLY A 70 14.59 0.74 6.62
CA GLY A 70 15.36 1.95 6.91
C GLY A 70 16.54 1.65 7.84
N ALA A 71 17.73 2.14 7.47
CA ALA A 71 18.96 1.91 8.22
C ALA A 71 18.96 2.64 9.57
N THR A 72 18.23 3.75 9.67
CA THR A 72 18.18 4.59 10.87
C THR A 72 16.77 4.71 11.43
N ARG A 73 16.67 5.03 12.74
CA ARG A 73 15.38 5.38 13.38
C ARG A 73 14.69 6.56 12.66
N THR A 74 15.48 7.50 12.13
CA THR A 74 14.98 8.62 11.33
C THR A 74 14.34 8.17 10.02
N ASP A 75 14.94 7.20 9.33
CA ASP A 75 14.35 6.62 8.12
C ASP A 75 13.02 5.93 8.43
N LYS A 76 12.98 5.13 9.49
CA LYS A 76 11.75 4.47 9.92
C LYS A 76 10.62 5.46 10.23
N ARG A 77 10.94 6.56 10.92
CA ARG A 77 9.97 7.64 11.20
C ARG A 77 9.46 8.30 9.91
N LYS A 78 10.35 8.61 8.95
CA LYS A 78 9.95 9.10 7.62
C LYS A 78 9.07 8.09 6.88
N GLY A 79 9.38 6.80 7.01
CA GLY A 79 8.55 5.73 6.46
C GLY A 79 7.12 5.82 6.93
N MET A 80 6.93 5.92 8.25
CA MET A 80 5.60 6.10 8.84
C MET A 80 4.91 7.41 8.40
N GLU A 81 5.65 8.51 8.22
CA GLU A 81 5.08 9.75 7.72
C GLU A 81 4.52 9.60 6.30
N TYR A 82 5.23 8.90 5.41
CA TYR A 82 4.74 8.61 4.07
C TYR A 82 3.51 7.70 4.08
N ILE A 83 3.51 6.62 4.88
CA ILE A 83 2.34 5.73 5.01
C ILE A 83 1.14 6.52 5.52
N ARG A 84 1.30 7.31 6.58
CA ARG A 84 0.21 8.16 7.12
C ARG A 84 -0.30 9.18 6.11
N LEU A 85 0.59 9.75 5.29
CA LEU A 85 0.18 10.68 4.25
C LEU A 85 -0.61 9.99 3.14
N ALA A 86 -0.19 8.81 2.70
CA ALA A 86 -0.91 8.02 1.70
C ALA A 86 -2.27 7.55 2.24
N ALA A 87 -2.32 7.03 3.46
CA ALA A 87 -3.56 6.56 4.09
C ALA A 87 -4.60 7.67 4.27
N ARG A 88 -4.18 8.90 4.58
CA ARG A 88 -5.03 10.10 4.63
C ARG A 88 -5.50 10.60 3.26
N ARG A 89 -4.92 10.08 2.18
CA ARG A 89 -5.33 10.36 0.80
C ARG A 89 -6.07 9.17 0.20
N ASP A 90 -6.70 8.38 1.07
CA ASP A 90 -7.53 7.22 0.73
C ASP A 90 -6.81 6.16 -0.10
N ASP A 91 -5.50 5.95 0.17
CA ASP A 91 -4.80 4.80 -0.40
C ASP A 91 -5.15 3.52 0.38
N PRO A 92 -5.86 2.56 -0.22
CA PRO A 92 -6.32 1.37 0.50
C PRO A 92 -5.15 0.50 0.99
N GLU A 93 -4.06 0.42 0.23
CA GLU A 93 -2.84 -0.29 0.63
C GLU A 93 -2.17 0.38 1.84
N ALA A 94 -2.01 1.71 1.86
CA ALA A 94 -1.45 2.40 3.01
C ALA A 94 -2.35 2.32 4.25
N GLN A 95 -3.68 2.34 4.08
CA GLN A 95 -4.62 2.10 5.18
C GLN A 95 -4.48 0.68 5.73
N PHE A 96 -4.38 -0.33 4.87
CA PHE A 96 -4.09 -1.70 5.30
C PHE A 96 -2.74 -1.78 6.05
N GLN A 97 -1.70 -1.11 5.55
CA GLN A 97 -0.40 -1.02 6.23
C GLN A 97 -0.52 -0.37 7.61
N MET A 98 -1.30 0.71 7.76
CA MET A 98 -1.60 1.32 9.05
C MET A 98 -2.28 0.33 10.00
N GLY A 99 -3.27 -0.42 9.52
CA GLY A 99 -3.94 -1.48 10.27
C GLY A 99 -2.95 -2.52 10.80
N ARG A 100 -2.04 -2.98 9.94
CA ARG A 100 -0.98 -3.94 10.32
C ARG A 100 -0.01 -3.39 11.36
N ILE A 101 0.38 -2.13 11.23
CA ILE A 101 1.30 -1.47 12.17
C ILE A 101 0.68 -1.44 13.57
N TYR A 102 -0.58 -1.05 13.69
CA TYR A 102 -1.28 -1.02 14.98
C TYR A 102 -1.69 -2.41 15.50
N HIS A 103 -1.91 -3.39 14.62
CA HIS A 103 -2.19 -4.76 15.04
C HIS A 103 -0.94 -5.43 15.63
N CYS A 104 0.18 -5.41 14.90
CA CYS A 104 1.40 -6.08 15.33
C CYS A 104 2.16 -5.28 16.37
N GLY A 105 2.07 -3.95 16.31
CA GLY A 105 2.98 -3.06 17.01
C GLY A 105 4.41 -3.17 16.45
N ILE A 106 5.14 -2.07 16.48
CA ILE A 106 6.57 -2.01 16.17
C ILE A 106 7.26 -1.11 17.20
N GLU A 107 8.59 -1.13 17.23
CA GLU A 107 9.41 -0.36 18.21
C GLU A 107 8.97 1.12 18.35
N LEU A 108 8.55 1.75 17.25
CA LEU A 108 8.13 3.15 17.22
C LEU A 108 6.62 3.37 17.45
N TYR A 109 5.79 2.34 17.31
CA TYR A 109 4.33 2.44 17.32
C TYR A 109 3.74 1.23 18.03
N PRO A 110 3.25 1.38 19.28
CA PRO A 110 2.72 0.27 20.05
C PRO A 110 1.45 -0.30 19.41
N LYS A 111 1.06 -1.50 19.85
CA LYS A 111 -0.22 -2.11 19.46
C LYS A 111 -1.37 -1.22 19.91
N ASP A 112 -2.34 -1.04 19.02
CA ASP A 112 -3.61 -0.39 19.30
C ASP A 112 -4.71 -1.10 18.49
N PRO A 113 -5.43 -2.05 19.10
CA PRO A 113 -6.48 -2.79 18.42
C PRO A 113 -7.58 -1.91 17.81
N LYS A 114 -7.93 -0.80 18.46
CA LYS A 114 -8.98 0.10 17.97
C LYS A 114 -8.54 0.81 16.69
N GLN A 115 -7.30 1.31 16.68
CA GLN A 115 -6.71 1.88 15.48
C GLN A 115 -6.56 0.83 14.38
N ALA A 116 -6.14 -0.39 14.71
CA ALA A 116 -6.02 -1.47 13.74
C ALA A 116 -7.35 -1.74 13.04
N ILE A 117 -8.44 -1.93 13.80
CA ILE A 117 -9.79 -2.13 13.26
C ILE A 117 -10.18 -0.96 12.37
N HIS A 118 -10.03 0.28 12.85
CA HIS A 118 -10.38 1.48 12.08
C HIS A 118 -9.70 1.51 10.71
N TRP A 119 -8.39 1.30 10.65
CA TRP A 119 -7.64 1.35 9.40
C TRP A 119 -7.94 0.16 8.48
N PHE A 120 -8.14 -1.04 9.04
CA PHE A 120 -8.58 -2.18 8.23
C PHE A 120 -9.98 -1.97 7.65
N THR A 121 -10.91 -1.36 8.40
CA THR A 121 -12.25 -1.04 7.91
C THR A 121 -12.19 -0.09 6.72
N LEU A 122 -11.44 1.01 6.82
CA LEU A 122 -11.29 1.96 5.71
C LEU A 122 -10.71 1.32 4.44
N ALA A 123 -9.73 0.43 4.59
CA ALA A 123 -9.16 -0.29 3.46
C ALA A 123 -10.18 -1.28 2.86
N ALA A 124 -10.87 -2.04 3.71
CA ALA A 124 -11.84 -3.04 3.29
C ALA A 124 -13.08 -2.42 2.62
N GLU A 125 -13.53 -1.24 3.06
CA GLU A 125 -14.61 -0.47 2.41
C GLU A 125 -14.26 -0.06 0.97
N GLN A 126 -12.97 -0.04 0.63
CA GLN A 126 -12.44 0.18 -0.72
C GLN A 126 -12.09 -1.15 -1.43
N SER A 127 -12.72 -2.25 -1.00
CA SER A 127 -12.51 -3.59 -1.55
C SER A 127 -11.08 -4.13 -1.40
N HIS A 128 -10.29 -3.62 -0.44
CA HIS A 128 -8.96 -4.18 -0.19
C HIS A 128 -9.07 -5.59 0.42
N THR A 129 -8.92 -6.61 -0.42
CA THR A 129 -9.14 -8.03 -0.08
C THR A 129 -8.48 -8.47 1.22
N ALA A 130 -7.17 -8.22 1.39
CA ALA A 130 -6.47 -8.66 2.60
C ALA A 130 -6.94 -7.95 3.89
N ALA A 131 -7.52 -6.75 3.78
CA ALA A 131 -8.08 -6.03 4.93
C ALA A 131 -9.46 -6.62 5.30
N ALA A 132 -10.27 -6.90 4.28
CA ALA A 132 -11.57 -7.53 4.44
C ALA A 132 -11.45 -8.95 5.01
N GLU A 133 -10.51 -9.77 4.52
CA GLU A 133 -10.21 -11.11 5.08
C GLU A 133 -9.79 -11.03 6.55
N PHE A 134 -8.95 -10.04 6.88
CA PHE A 134 -8.50 -9.83 8.25
C PHE A 134 -9.67 -9.48 9.18
N LEU A 135 -10.56 -8.57 8.78
CA LEU A 135 -11.76 -8.24 9.56
C LEU A 135 -12.72 -9.42 9.66
N ALA A 136 -12.92 -10.18 8.57
CA ALA A 136 -13.76 -11.36 8.58
C ALA A 136 -13.30 -12.36 9.64
N LYS A 137 -11.99 -12.61 9.71
CA LYS A 137 -11.38 -13.46 10.73
C LYS A 137 -11.51 -12.86 12.12
N ALA A 138 -11.25 -11.55 12.27
CA ALA A 138 -11.30 -10.89 13.57
C ALA A 138 -12.70 -10.95 14.19
N TYR A 139 -13.76 -10.74 13.40
CA TYR A 139 -15.14 -10.91 13.85
C TYR A 139 -15.54 -12.37 14.06
N ALA A 140 -15.02 -13.31 13.28
CA ALA A 140 -15.35 -14.72 13.44
C ALA A 140 -14.77 -15.33 14.74
N GLU A 141 -13.61 -14.82 15.18
CA GLU A 141 -12.83 -15.36 16.30
C GLU A 141 -12.81 -14.42 17.53
N GLY A 142 -13.52 -13.29 17.49
CA GLY A 142 -13.56 -12.31 18.60
C GLY A 142 -12.18 -11.70 18.91
N GLN A 143 -11.37 -11.42 17.89
CA GLN A 143 -10.02 -10.87 18.04
C GLN A 143 -10.03 -9.35 18.14
N LEU A 144 -8.90 -8.77 18.54
CA LEU A 144 -8.72 -7.31 18.67
C LEU A 144 -9.71 -6.63 19.64
N GLY A 145 -10.31 -7.41 20.56
CA GLY A 145 -11.32 -6.91 21.49
C GLY A 145 -12.70 -6.72 20.85
N LEU A 146 -12.93 -7.29 19.66
CA LEU A 146 -14.26 -7.44 19.07
C LEU A 146 -15.01 -8.59 19.73
N GLU A 147 -16.33 -8.46 19.83
CA GLU A 147 -17.19 -9.60 20.10
C GLU A 147 -17.29 -10.49 18.86
N GLU A 148 -17.47 -11.79 19.07
CA GLU A 148 -17.74 -12.71 17.98
C GLU A 148 -19.04 -12.34 17.26
N ASP A 149 -18.94 -12.04 15.97
CA ASP A 149 -20.09 -11.73 15.12
C ASP A 149 -19.95 -12.43 13.76
N GLN A 150 -20.62 -13.57 13.65
CA GLN A 150 -20.63 -14.37 12.42
C GLN A 150 -21.33 -13.68 11.25
N LYS A 151 -22.22 -12.71 11.50
CA LYS A 151 -22.85 -11.93 10.43
C LYS A 151 -21.86 -10.92 9.88
N ALA A 152 -21.19 -10.17 10.74
CA ALA A 152 -20.12 -9.26 10.33
C ALA A 152 -19.00 -10.00 9.60
N ALA A 153 -18.59 -11.17 10.09
CA ALA A 153 -17.59 -12.01 9.45
C ALA A 153 -17.98 -12.41 8.02
N LYS A 154 -19.24 -12.80 7.80
CA LYS A 154 -19.76 -13.14 6.46
C LYS A 154 -19.77 -11.93 5.51
N ILE A 155 -20.14 -10.75 6.01
CA ILE A 155 -20.16 -9.52 5.21
C ILE A 155 -18.75 -9.22 4.71
N TRP A 156 -17.76 -9.18 5.61
CA TRP A 156 -16.38 -8.90 5.22
C TRP A 156 -15.77 -9.97 4.31
N ARG A 157 -16.14 -11.24 4.50
CA ARG A 157 -15.72 -12.31 3.58
C ARG A 157 -16.27 -12.10 2.17
N ALA A 158 -17.54 -11.70 2.04
CA ALA A 158 -18.13 -11.41 0.74
C ALA A 158 -17.43 -10.23 0.02
N VAL A 159 -16.98 -9.21 0.77
CA VAL A 159 -16.19 -8.10 0.21
C VAL A 159 -14.86 -8.60 -0.36
N ALA A 160 -14.15 -9.48 0.35
CA ALA A 160 -12.91 -10.08 -0.13
C ALA A 160 -13.11 -10.95 -1.39
N GLU A 161 -14.22 -11.67 -1.47
CA GLU A 161 -14.55 -12.54 -2.60
C GLU A 161 -14.96 -11.75 -3.86
N ALA A 162 -15.62 -10.60 -3.69
CA ALA A 162 -16.09 -9.77 -4.80
C ALA A 162 -14.94 -9.20 -5.65
N ASP A 163 -13.88 -8.67 -5.03
CA ASP A 163 -12.69 -8.16 -5.73
C ASP A 163 -11.99 -9.28 -6.52
N ASN A 164 -11.88 -10.48 -5.93
CA ASN A 164 -11.28 -11.62 -6.60
C ASN A 164 -12.10 -12.05 -7.85
N SER A 165 -13.41 -11.87 -7.84
CA SER A 165 -14.27 -12.20 -8.97
C SER A 165 -14.10 -11.22 -10.15
N GLU A 166 -13.91 -9.92 -9.89
CA GLU A 166 -13.62 -8.92 -10.93
C GLU A 166 -12.24 -9.17 -11.57
N GLN A 167 -11.22 -9.47 -10.75
CA GLN A 167 -9.87 -9.75 -11.25
C GLN A 167 -9.80 -11.02 -12.13
N VAL A 168 -10.57 -12.06 -11.78
CA VAL A 168 -10.64 -13.31 -12.57
C VAL A 168 -11.37 -13.09 -13.90
N THR A 169 -12.40 -12.24 -13.94
CA THR A 169 -13.10 -11.92 -15.18
C THR A 169 -12.25 -11.12 -16.17
N ASP A 170 -11.42 -10.19 -15.68
CA ASP A 170 -10.50 -9.41 -16.53
C ASP A 170 -9.33 -10.25 -17.06
N ALA A 171 -8.85 -11.23 -16.29
CA ALA A 171 -7.80 -12.16 -16.72
C ALA A 171 -8.28 -13.19 -17.75
N ALA A 172 -9.59 -13.48 -17.81
CA ALA A 172 -10.19 -14.41 -18.78
C ALA A 172 -10.58 -13.75 -20.12
N ALA A 173 -10.43 -12.43 -20.25
CA ALA A 173 -10.80 -11.65 -21.43
C ALA A 173 -9.61 -11.28 -22.36
N ILE A 174 -8.44 -11.90 -22.18
CA ILE A 174 -7.22 -11.65 -22.98
C ILE A 174 -6.83 -12.89 -23.79
#